data_AF-A0A959CMJ9-F1
#
_entry.id   AF-A0A959CMJ9-F1
#
_cell.length_a   1.000
_cell.length_b   1.000
_cell.length_c   1.000
_cell.angle_alpha   90.00
_cell.angle_beta   90.00
_cell.angle_gamma   90.00
#
_symmetry.space_group_name_H-M   'P 1'
#
loop_
_entity.id
_entity.type
_entity.pdbx_description
1 polymer ?
#
loop_
_entity_poly.entity_id
_entity_poly.type
_entity_poly.pdbx_seq_one_letter_code
_entity_poly.pdbx_strand_id
1 'polypeptide(L)'
;GCEQEFPATVEGVPELMVVLRDTTIRLGDSLQLTAQPNSTDVVYAWSLADSTGTKETGQSIWVSPFISTGYFVEVYDTVTFCRATDFAMVNVRTDRRVYIPNAFSPNGDEINDFFTVYADKAVVMVKSFRVFSRGGDLVYEDSNFLPNGSQGWDGTFRGQELDPGVFAYAAEIEFVDGRTEVYAGDVMLMK
;
A
#
# COMPACT_ATOMS: atom_id res chain seq x y z
N GLY A 1 -67.85 27.91 -26.95
CA GLY A 1 -66.96 26.75 -26.80
C GLY A 1 -66.84 26.46 -25.32
N CYS A 2 -66.84 25.20 -24.93
CA CYS A 2 -66.59 24.81 -23.53
C CYS A 2 -65.13 24.35 -23.46
N GLU A 3 -64.30 25.04 -22.69
CA GLU A 3 -62.96 24.59 -22.33
C GLU A 3 -63.05 23.92 -20.96
N GLN A 4 -62.50 22.71 -20.85
CA GLN A 4 -62.34 21.99 -19.58
C GLN A 4 -60.85 21.77 -19.35
N GLU A 5 -60.40 22.12 -18.16
CA GLU A 5 -59.07 21.78 -17.68
C GLU A 5 -59.19 20.67 -16.64
N PHE A 6 -58.31 19.68 -16.74
CA PHE A 6 -58.16 18.64 -15.73
C PHE A 6 -56.82 18.85 -15.01
N PRO A 7 -56.80 18.89 -13.67
CA PRO A 7 -55.54 18.91 -12.95
C PRO A 7 -54.82 17.58 -13.18
N ALA A 8 -53.61 17.65 -13.72
CA ALA A 8 -52.68 16.52 -13.78
C ALA A 8 -51.54 16.78 -12.80
N THR A 9 -51.34 15.86 -11.85
CA THR A 9 -50.16 15.87 -10.98
C THR A 9 -49.06 15.07 -11.67
N VAL A 10 -47.98 15.73 -12.04
CA VAL A 10 -46.77 15.05 -12.50
C VAL A 10 -45.96 14.70 -11.26
N GLU A 11 -45.93 13.43 -10.87
CA GLU A 11 -44.97 12.96 -9.86
C GLU A 11 -43.57 13.00 -10.47
N GLY A 12 -42.68 13.79 -9.87
CA GLY A 12 -41.29 13.90 -10.32
C GLY A 12 -40.52 12.60 -10.04
N VAL A 13 -39.65 12.22 -10.96
CA VAL A 13 -38.72 11.10 -10.76
C VAL A 13 -37.82 11.43 -9.56
N PRO A 14 -37.60 10.50 -8.61
CA PRO A 14 -36.66 10.72 -7.51
C PRO A 14 -35.27 11.08 -8.04
N GLU A 15 -34.60 12.02 -7.39
CA GLU A 15 -33.23 12.41 -7.75
C GLU A 15 -32.28 11.23 -7.56
N LEU A 16 -31.50 10.90 -8.60
CA LEU A 16 -30.42 9.92 -8.50
C LEU A 16 -29.27 10.53 -7.71
N MET A 17 -28.80 9.81 -6.69
CA MET A 17 -27.65 10.19 -5.87
C MET A 17 -26.68 9.01 -5.80
N VAL A 18 -25.40 9.32 -5.63
CA VAL A 18 -24.35 8.34 -5.33
C VAL A 18 -23.47 8.89 -4.23
N VAL A 19 -23.11 8.03 -3.28
CA VAL A 19 -22.20 8.37 -2.19
C VAL A 19 -20.89 7.61 -2.36
N LEU A 20 -19.79 8.35 -2.29
CA LEU A 20 -18.42 7.88 -2.26
C LEU A 20 -17.72 8.55 -1.07
N ARG A 21 -16.89 7.79 -0.34
CA ARG A 21 -16.29 8.27 0.92
C ARG A 21 -14.79 8.42 0.78
N ASP A 22 -14.29 9.54 1.28
CA ASP A 22 -12.87 9.74 1.53
C ASP A 22 -12.32 8.65 2.44
N THR A 23 -11.07 8.30 2.20
CA THR A 23 -10.40 7.26 2.97
C THR A 23 -8.90 7.53 3.06
N THR A 24 -8.22 6.74 3.88
CA THR A 24 -6.78 6.82 4.07
C THR A 24 -6.20 5.42 4.04
N ILE A 25 -5.16 5.24 3.22
CA ILE A 25 -4.37 4.02 3.15
C ILE A 25 -2.91 4.34 3.47
N ARG A 26 -2.12 3.30 3.76
CA ARG A 26 -0.66 3.44 3.79
C ARG A 26 -0.08 3.13 2.42
N LEU A 27 1.11 3.64 2.16
CA LEU A 27 1.85 3.32 0.96
C LEU A 27 2.03 1.79 0.84
N GLY A 28 1.73 1.24 -0.34
CA GLY A 28 1.78 -0.20 -0.61
C GLY A 28 0.52 -0.98 -0.20
N ASP A 29 -0.44 -0.37 0.50
CA ASP A 29 -1.75 -0.96 0.68
C ASP A 29 -2.62 -0.79 -0.57
N SER A 30 -3.62 -1.66 -0.67
CA SER A 30 -4.74 -1.51 -1.59
C SER A 30 -6.06 -1.51 -0.82
N LEU A 31 -7.08 -0.89 -1.41
CA LEU A 31 -8.43 -0.89 -0.87
C LEU A 31 -9.45 -1.02 -1.97
N GLN A 32 -10.65 -1.49 -1.61
CA GLN A 32 -11.79 -1.50 -2.50
C GLN A 32 -12.66 -0.25 -2.26
N LEU A 33 -12.65 0.70 -3.20
CA LEU A 33 -13.61 1.81 -3.22
C LEU A 33 -14.96 1.29 -3.69
N THR A 34 -16.03 1.68 -3.01
CA THR A 34 -17.39 1.23 -3.29
C THR A 34 -18.34 2.41 -3.36
N ALA A 35 -19.03 2.56 -4.48
CA ALA A 35 -20.07 3.56 -4.67
C ALA A 35 -21.42 3.07 -4.10
N GLN A 36 -22.17 3.97 -3.47
CA GLN A 36 -23.48 3.69 -2.87
C GLN A 36 -24.56 4.56 -3.52
N PRO A 37 -25.16 4.12 -4.64
CA PRO A 37 -26.28 4.81 -5.25
C PRO A 37 -27.59 4.57 -4.48
N ASN A 38 -28.56 5.46 -4.65
CA ASN A 38 -29.94 5.26 -4.16
C ASN A 38 -30.84 4.48 -5.12
N SER A 39 -30.28 3.93 -6.21
CA SER A 39 -30.95 3.07 -7.20
C SER A 39 -30.11 1.81 -7.45
N THR A 40 -30.78 0.70 -7.75
CA THR A 40 -30.13 -0.58 -8.07
C THR A 40 -29.87 -0.78 -9.56
N ASP A 41 -30.62 -0.09 -10.44
CA ASP A 41 -30.57 -0.27 -11.89
C ASP A 41 -29.58 0.68 -12.57
N VAL A 42 -28.40 0.83 -11.95
CA VAL A 42 -27.36 1.76 -12.39
C VAL A 42 -26.15 1.06 -12.99
N VAL A 43 -25.51 1.73 -13.94
CA VAL A 43 -24.17 1.40 -14.43
C VAL A 43 -23.15 2.43 -13.92
N TYR A 44 -21.91 2.00 -13.76
CA TYR A 44 -20.84 2.78 -13.14
C TYR A 44 -19.75 3.07 -14.14
N ALA A 45 -19.23 4.30 -14.12
CA ALA A 45 -18.04 4.70 -14.82
C ALA A 45 -17.11 5.44 -13.85
N TRP A 46 -16.01 4.80 -13.49
CA TRP A 46 -15.00 5.39 -12.64
C TRP A 46 -13.99 6.17 -13.47
N SER A 47 -13.35 7.18 -12.88
CA SER A 47 -12.21 7.89 -13.50
C SER A 47 -11.31 8.50 -12.43
N LEU A 48 -10.05 8.75 -12.78
CA LEU A 48 -9.14 9.51 -11.92
C LEU A 48 -9.36 11.00 -12.14
N ALA A 49 -9.17 11.81 -11.10
CA ALA A 49 -9.35 13.26 -11.20
C ALA A 49 -8.42 13.94 -12.24
N ASP A 50 -7.28 13.32 -12.53
CA ASP A 50 -6.24 13.79 -13.44
C ASP A 50 -6.20 13.04 -14.78
N SER A 51 -7.02 12.00 -14.97
CA SER A 51 -7.00 11.17 -16.18
C SER A 51 -8.36 11.17 -16.89
N THR A 52 -8.35 11.51 -18.17
CA THR A 52 -9.53 11.42 -19.06
C THR A 52 -9.80 10.00 -19.57
N GLY A 53 -9.14 8.96 -19.01
CA GLY A 53 -8.79 7.76 -19.79
C GLY A 53 -9.11 6.38 -19.24
N THR A 54 -9.34 6.19 -17.94
CA THR A 54 -9.63 4.86 -17.37
C THR A 54 -11.08 4.79 -16.90
N LYS A 55 -11.93 4.05 -17.62
CA LYS A 55 -13.31 3.74 -17.23
C LYS A 55 -13.40 2.35 -16.66
N GLU A 56 -12.95 2.19 -15.42
CA GLU A 56 -13.32 1.00 -14.65
C GLU A 56 -14.85 0.99 -14.44
N THR A 57 -15.43 -0.18 -14.29
CA THR A 57 -16.89 -0.35 -14.16
C THR A 57 -17.24 -1.24 -12.97
N GLY A 58 -18.53 -1.28 -12.63
CA GLY A 58 -19.02 -2.00 -11.46
C GLY A 58 -19.10 -1.12 -10.21
N GLN A 59 -19.83 -1.60 -9.21
CA GLN A 59 -20.09 -0.85 -7.97
C GLN A 59 -18.81 -0.54 -7.18
N SER A 60 -17.79 -1.39 -7.35
CA SER A 60 -16.55 -1.28 -6.59
C SER A 60 -15.33 -1.49 -7.47
N ILE A 61 -14.25 -0.76 -7.15
CA ILE A 61 -12.95 -0.87 -7.82
C ILE A 61 -11.84 -1.06 -6.79
N TRP A 62 -10.78 -1.79 -7.17
CA TRP A 62 -9.56 -1.88 -6.37
C TRP A 62 -8.61 -0.74 -6.74
N VAL A 63 -8.10 -0.06 -5.72
CA VAL A 63 -7.15 1.05 -5.87
C VAL A 63 -5.94 0.84 -4.98
N SER A 64 -4.77 1.24 -5.49
CA SER A 64 -3.50 1.20 -4.76
C SER A 64 -2.61 2.38 -5.16
N PRO A 65 -3.05 3.63 -4.96
CA PRO A 65 -2.29 4.80 -5.36
C PRO A 65 -1.01 4.97 -4.51
N PHE A 66 0.05 5.50 -5.13
CA PHE A 66 1.32 5.79 -4.43
C PHE A 66 1.38 7.20 -3.84
N ILE A 67 0.49 8.07 -4.31
CA ILE A 67 0.30 9.44 -3.83
C ILE A 67 -1.19 9.64 -3.55
N SER A 68 -1.56 10.64 -2.75
CA SER A 68 -2.99 10.90 -2.55
C SER A 68 -3.67 11.24 -3.88
N THR A 69 -4.70 10.47 -4.23
CA THR A 69 -5.35 10.53 -5.55
C THR A 69 -6.86 10.67 -5.38
N GLY A 70 -7.44 11.53 -6.20
CA GLY A 70 -8.89 11.73 -6.28
C GLY A 70 -9.54 10.80 -7.30
N TYR A 71 -10.68 10.22 -6.93
CA TYR A 71 -11.46 9.30 -7.75
C TYR A 71 -12.86 9.85 -7.94
N PHE A 72 -13.33 9.84 -9.19
CA PHE A 72 -14.71 10.14 -9.55
C PHE A 72 -15.45 8.86 -9.89
N VAL A 73 -16.74 8.82 -9.54
CA VAL A 73 -17.69 7.83 -10.03
C VAL A 73 -18.88 8.54 -10.65
N GLU A 74 -19.16 8.26 -11.92
CA GLU A 74 -20.43 8.60 -12.56
C GLU A 74 -21.32 7.35 -12.52
N VAL A 75 -22.55 7.49 -12.01
CA VAL A 75 -23.59 6.47 -12.11
C VAL A 75 -24.66 6.92 -13.09
N TYR A 76 -25.12 5.99 -13.91
CA TYR A 76 -26.20 6.21 -14.87
C TYR A 76 -27.31 5.20 -14.63
N ASP A 77 -28.50 5.69 -14.31
CA ASP A 77 -29.67 4.85 -14.11
C ASP A 77 -30.27 4.46 -15.46
N THR A 78 -30.45 3.16 -15.68
CA THR A 78 -30.87 2.62 -16.97
C THR A 78 -32.38 2.69 -17.23
N VAL A 79 -33.16 3.07 -16.21
CA VAL A 79 -34.63 3.17 -16.26
C VAL A 79 -35.06 4.63 -16.40
N THR A 80 -34.49 5.49 -15.55
CA THR A 80 -34.83 6.93 -15.49
C THR A 80 -33.93 7.78 -16.39
N PHE A 81 -32.80 7.22 -16.84
CA PHE A 81 -31.77 7.91 -17.61
C PHE A 81 -31.11 9.09 -16.87
N CYS A 82 -31.32 9.17 -15.56
CA CYS A 82 -30.66 10.13 -14.69
C CYS A 82 -29.18 9.78 -14.51
N ARG A 83 -28.39 10.81 -14.18
CA ARG A 83 -26.96 10.70 -13.90
C ARG A 83 -26.65 11.34 -12.56
N ALA A 84 -25.74 10.74 -11.82
CA ALA A 84 -25.16 11.32 -10.62
C ALA A 84 -23.65 11.10 -10.63
N THR A 85 -22.93 12.00 -9.99
CA THR A 85 -21.47 11.91 -9.88
C THR A 85 -21.06 12.23 -8.46
N ASP A 86 -20.08 11.51 -7.95
CA ASP A 86 -19.45 11.84 -6.67
C ASP A 86 -17.93 11.66 -6.75
N PHE A 87 -17.24 12.25 -5.78
CA PHE A 87 -15.80 12.33 -5.69
C PHE A 87 -15.33 11.84 -4.32
N ALA A 88 -14.22 11.12 -4.28
CA ALA A 88 -13.52 10.84 -3.04
C ALA A 88 -12.01 10.95 -3.17
N MET A 89 -11.39 11.43 -2.10
CA MET A 89 -9.96 11.46 -1.93
C MET A 89 -9.48 10.20 -1.21
N VAL A 90 -8.58 9.46 -1.85
CA VAL A 90 -7.81 8.40 -1.21
C VAL A 90 -6.50 9.02 -0.74
N ASN A 91 -6.40 9.32 0.56
CA ASN A 91 -5.19 9.88 1.14
C ASN A 91 -4.15 8.78 1.36
N VAL A 92 -2.93 8.98 0.86
CA VAL A 92 -1.83 8.02 1.06
C VAL A 92 -0.90 8.53 2.15
N ARG A 93 -0.79 7.77 3.23
CA ARG A 93 0.25 7.99 4.23
C ARG A 93 1.55 7.37 3.76
N THR A 94 2.57 8.21 3.60
CA THR A 94 3.89 7.80 3.13
C THR A 94 4.84 7.44 4.28
N ASP A 95 4.32 7.00 5.43
CA ASP A 95 5.18 6.48 6.50
C ASP A 95 5.79 5.14 6.06
N ARG A 96 7.10 5.13 5.81
CA ARG A 96 7.89 3.95 5.46
C ARG A 96 8.38 3.30 6.74
N ARG A 97 7.81 2.16 7.13
CA ARG A 97 8.22 1.47 8.35
C ARG A 97 9.20 0.38 8.00
N VAL A 98 10.47 0.68 8.19
CA VAL A 98 11.56 -0.28 8.17
C VAL A 98 12.08 -0.43 9.59
N TYR A 99 12.23 -1.68 10.03
CA TYR A 99 12.84 -2.04 11.30
C TYR A 99 13.99 -3.01 11.05
N ILE A 100 15.18 -2.60 11.45
CA ILE A 100 16.37 -3.45 11.45
C ILE A 100 16.80 -3.55 12.92
N PRO A 101 16.82 -4.75 13.52
CA PRO A 101 17.08 -4.90 14.94
C PRO A 101 18.52 -4.48 15.27
N ASN A 102 18.75 -4.08 16.52
CA ASN A 102 20.09 -3.72 16.99
C ASN A 102 20.79 -4.87 17.75
N ALA A 103 20.12 -6.02 17.92
CA ALA A 103 20.69 -7.21 18.52
C ALA A 103 19.96 -8.47 18.03
N PHE A 104 20.66 -9.60 18.00
CA PHE A 104 20.10 -10.91 17.67
C PHE A 104 20.89 -12.04 18.37
N SER A 105 20.30 -13.22 18.49
CA SER A 105 20.83 -14.36 19.24
C SER A 105 20.60 -15.66 18.46
N PRO A 106 21.56 -16.10 17.63
CA PRO A 106 21.49 -17.34 16.85
C PRO A 106 21.69 -18.57 17.75
N ASN A 107 20.75 -18.84 18.65
CA ASN A 107 20.78 -19.95 19.61
C ASN A 107 19.92 -21.14 19.16
N GLY A 108 19.20 -21.01 18.04
CA GLY A 108 18.37 -22.05 17.44
C GLY A 108 17.00 -22.23 18.09
N ASP A 109 16.50 -21.22 18.80
CA ASP A 109 15.15 -21.21 19.40
C ASP A 109 14.07 -20.62 18.48
N GLU A 110 14.43 -20.28 17.24
CA GLU A 110 13.63 -19.61 16.21
C GLU A 110 13.29 -18.14 16.53
N ILE A 111 13.82 -17.58 17.62
CA ILE A 111 13.56 -16.21 18.08
C ILE A 111 14.82 -15.36 17.92
N ASN A 112 14.79 -14.44 16.95
CA ASN A 112 15.93 -13.57 16.62
C ASN A 112 17.20 -14.36 16.24
N ASP A 113 17.05 -15.50 15.60
CA ASP A 113 18.19 -16.29 15.11
C ASP A 113 18.88 -15.65 13.90
N PHE A 114 18.19 -14.78 13.18
CA PHE A 114 18.70 -14.10 12.01
C PHE A 114 18.65 -12.59 12.18
N PHE A 115 19.77 -11.94 11.87
CA PHE A 115 19.82 -10.52 11.67
C PHE A 115 19.31 -10.18 10.26
N THR A 116 18.13 -9.56 10.18
CA THR A 116 17.45 -9.27 8.91
C THR A 116 16.65 -7.97 8.96
N VAL A 117 16.00 -7.63 7.84
CA VAL A 117 15.17 -6.45 7.64
C VAL A 117 13.69 -6.82 7.77
N TYR A 118 12.99 -6.10 8.65
CA TYR A 118 11.53 -6.14 8.76
C TYR A 118 10.94 -4.87 8.19
N ALA A 119 9.82 -4.98 7.48
CA ALA A 119 9.17 -3.82 6.90
C ALA A 119 7.67 -4.02 6.66
N ASP A 120 6.95 -2.92 6.45
CA ASP A 120 5.58 -2.98 5.94
C ASP A 120 5.53 -3.17 4.41
N LYS A 121 4.31 -3.16 3.86
CA LYS A 121 4.06 -3.35 2.42
C LYS A 121 4.58 -2.22 1.53
N ALA A 122 5.09 -1.12 2.11
CA ALA A 122 5.69 -0.06 1.32
C ALA A 122 7.04 -0.51 0.71
N VAL A 123 7.69 -1.54 1.25
CA VAL A 123 8.96 -2.06 0.73
C VAL A 123 8.72 -3.10 -0.36
N VAL A 124 9.39 -2.90 -1.49
CA VAL A 124 9.45 -3.86 -2.61
C VAL A 124 10.49 -4.92 -2.32
N MET A 125 11.70 -4.52 -1.95
CA MET A 125 12.81 -5.43 -1.69
C MET A 125 13.97 -4.77 -0.97
N VAL A 126 14.81 -5.59 -0.34
CA VAL A 126 16.14 -5.21 0.12
C VAL A 126 17.13 -5.45 -1.04
N LYS A 127 17.61 -4.38 -1.66
CA LYS A 127 18.51 -4.44 -2.82
C LYS A 127 19.90 -4.93 -2.44
N SER A 128 20.40 -4.48 -1.29
CA SER A 128 21.69 -4.89 -0.74
C SER A 128 21.60 -4.92 0.77
N PHE A 129 22.21 -5.94 1.39
CA PHE A 129 22.35 -6.03 2.83
C PHE A 129 23.75 -6.55 3.15
N ARG A 130 24.52 -5.77 3.90
CA ARG A 130 25.92 -6.06 4.19
C ARG A 130 26.19 -5.90 5.67
N VAL A 131 26.97 -6.82 6.24
CA VAL A 131 27.44 -6.79 7.62
C VAL A 131 28.95 -6.84 7.65
N PHE A 132 29.55 -6.01 8.50
CA PHE A 132 30.98 -5.81 8.61
C PHE A 132 31.46 -6.09 10.04
N SER A 133 32.61 -6.73 10.14
CA SER A 133 33.36 -6.84 11.41
C SER A 133 33.78 -5.45 11.90
N ARG A 134 34.16 -5.35 13.17
CA ARG A 134 34.78 -4.13 13.72
C ARG A 134 36.06 -3.71 12.99
N GLY A 135 36.76 -4.66 12.34
CA GLY A 135 37.93 -4.40 11.52
C GLY A 135 37.63 -3.88 10.11
N GLY A 136 36.34 -3.85 9.71
CA GLY A 136 35.89 -3.45 8.38
C GLY A 136 35.79 -4.60 7.37
N ASP A 137 36.03 -5.85 7.79
CA ASP A 137 35.88 -7.01 6.91
C ASP A 137 34.39 -7.26 6.64
N LEU A 138 34.03 -7.50 5.38
CA LEU A 138 32.68 -7.95 5.01
C LEU A 138 32.48 -9.39 5.50
N VAL A 139 31.60 -9.58 6.47
CA VAL A 139 31.30 -10.90 7.07
C VAL A 139 30.02 -11.52 6.54
N TYR A 140 29.11 -10.70 6.01
CA TYR A 140 27.88 -11.18 5.36
C TYR A 140 27.46 -10.22 4.26
N GLU A 141 26.96 -10.76 3.16
CA GLU A 141 26.34 -10.01 2.07
C GLU A 141 25.18 -10.81 1.50
N ASP A 142 24.04 -10.14 1.28
CA ASP A 142 22.91 -10.64 0.52
C ASP A 142 22.29 -9.50 -0.31
N SER A 143 21.48 -9.84 -1.29
CA SER A 143 20.86 -8.89 -2.21
C SER A 143 19.55 -9.41 -2.78
N ASN A 144 18.66 -8.48 -3.14
CA ASN A 144 17.42 -8.74 -3.86
C ASN A 144 16.47 -9.72 -3.16
N PHE A 145 16.32 -9.60 -1.84
CA PHE A 145 15.39 -10.42 -1.06
C PHE A 145 14.22 -9.59 -0.50
N LEU A 146 13.14 -10.28 -0.16
CA LEU A 146 11.96 -9.66 0.46
C LEU A 146 12.19 -9.47 1.97
N PRO A 147 11.78 -8.34 2.57
CA PRO A 147 11.81 -8.18 4.02
C PRO A 147 10.83 -9.16 4.70
N ASN A 148 11.01 -9.36 6.01
CA ASN A 148 10.21 -10.29 6.82
C ASN A 148 10.32 -11.78 6.42
N GLY A 149 11.34 -12.13 5.61
CA GLY A 149 11.64 -13.51 5.22
C GLY A 149 12.59 -14.21 6.19
N SER A 150 13.13 -15.34 5.76
CA SER A 150 14.16 -16.11 6.47
C SER A 150 15.58 -15.75 6.02
N GLN A 151 15.74 -14.82 5.09
CA GLN A 151 17.04 -14.30 4.67
C GLN A 151 17.60 -13.43 5.78
N GLY A 152 18.90 -13.52 6.03
CA GLY A 152 19.55 -12.77 7.08
C GLY A 152 20.86 -13.43 7.50
N TRP A 153 21.59 -12.72 8.35
CA TRP A 153 22.85 -13.19 8.88
C TRP A 153 22.63 -13.95 10.20
N ASP A 154 23.16 -15.17 10.28
CA ASP A 154 23.05 -16.08 11.44
C ASP A 154 24.23 -15.99 12.42
N GLY A 155 25.08 -14.96 12.28
CA GLY A 155 26.27 -14.83 13.12
C GLY A 155 27.47 -15.66 12.68
N THR A 156 27.38 -16.39 11.55
CA THR A 156 28.50 -17.18 11.03
C THR A 156 29.29 -16.44 9.96
N PHE A 157 30.58 -16.78 9.83
CA PHE A 157 31.44 -16.34 8.74
C PHE A 157 32.37 -17.48 8.32
N ARG A 158 32.38 -17.80 7.02
CA ARG A 158 33.20 -18.90 6.45
C ARG A 158 32.97 -20.26 7.16
N GLY A 159 31.72 -20.52 7.56
CA GLY A 159 31.32 -21.76 8.22
C GLY A 159 31.72 -21.86 9.69
N GLN A 160 32.16 -20.76 10.32
CA GLN A 160 32.47 -20.68 11.74
C GLN A 160 31.56 -19.66 12.42
N GLU A 161 31.09 -19.98 13.63
CA GLU A 161 30.40 -19.02 14.48
C GLU A 161 31.35 -17.89 14.89
N LEU A 162 30.88 -16.64 14.79
CA LEU A 162 31.62 -15.50 15.32
C LEU A 162 31.40 -15.35 16.83
N ASP A 163 32.37 -14.72 17.49
CA ASP A 163 32.24 -14.35 18.89
C ASP A 163 31.20 -13.23 19.06
N PRO A 164 30.51 -13.19 20.22
CA PRO A 164 29.61 -12.09 20.55
C PRO A 164 30.31 -10.75 20.44
N GLY A 165 29.63 -9.77 19.86
CA GLY A 165 30.24 -8.48 19.59
C GLY A 165 29.36 -7.58 18.74
N VAL A 166 29.86 -6.36 18.52
CA VAL A 166 29.17 -5.34 17.73
C VAL A 166 29.71 -5.35 16.30
N PHE A 167 28.79 -5.40 15.34
CA PHE A 167 29.03 -5.41 13.90
C PHE A 167 28.35 -4.20 13.28
N ALA A 168 28.94 -3.64 12.22
CA ALA A 168 28.30 -2.57 11.46
C ALA A 168 27.50 -3.17 10.31
N TYR A 169 26.40 -2.54 9.92
CA TYR A 169 25.63 -2.96 8.76
C TYR A 169 25.25 -1.79 7.86
N ALA A 170 24.97 -2.12 6.60
CA ALA A 170 24.33 -1.22 5.64
C ALA A 170 23.29 -2.01 4.82
N ALA A 171 22.12 -1.43 4.63
CA ALA A 171 21.03 -1.97 3.85
C ALA A 171 20.53 -0.92 2.85
N GLU A 172 20.36 -1.30 1.59
CA GLU A 172 19.71 -0.47 0.56
C GLU A 172 18.32 -1.04 0.30
N ILE A 173 17.27 -0.25 0.50
CA ILE A 173 15.87 -0.71 0.48
C ILE A 173 15.09 0.05 -0.58
N GLU A 174 14.40 -0.70 -1.45
CA GLU A 174 13.53 -0.17 -2.50
C GLU A 174 12.06 -0.16 -2.05
N PHE A 175 11.37 0.94 -2.33
CA PHE A 175 9.97 1.14 -1.97
C PHE A 175 9.06 1.14 -3.21
N VAL A 176 7.77 0.89 -3.00
CA VAL A 176 6.75 0.76 -4.07
C VAL A 176 6.54 2.04 -4.89
N ASP A 177 6.94 3.20 -4.35
CA ASP A 177 6.91 4.48 -5.04
C ASP A 177 8.18 4.76 -5.88
N GLY A 178 9.07 3.77 -6.01
CA GLY A 178 10.32 3.85 -6.76
C GLY A 178 11.46 4.53 -6.01
N ARG A 179 11.27 4.94 -4.75
CA ARG A 179 12.35 5.48 -3.93
C ARG A 179 13.26 4.37 -3.43
N THR A 180 14.51 4.73 -3.18
CA THR A 180 15.49 3.87 -2.52
C THR A 180 16.12 4.63 -1.37
N GLU A 181 16.19 4.01 -0.19
CA GLU A 181 16.82 4.59 1.00
C GLU A 181 17.89 3.65 1.54
N VAL A 182 18.93 4.22 2.13
CA VAL A 182 20.02 3.49 2.78
C VAL A 182 19.86 3.57 4.29
N TYR A 183 19.85 2.41 4.93
CA TYR A 183 19.83 2.24 6.38
C TYR A 183 21.21 1.72 6.80
N ALA A 184 21.78 2.29 7.86
CA ALA A 184 23.05 1.85 8.39
C ALA A 184 23.07 2.01 9.90
N GLY A 185 23.83 1.17 10.57
CA GLY A 185 23.95 1.18 12.02
C GLY A 185 24.81 0.05 12.52
N ASP A 186 24.62 -0.27 13.79
CA ASP A 186 25.28 -1.38 14.46
C ASP A 186 24.29 -2.44 14.94
N VAL A 187 24.78 -3.68 15.03
CA VAL A 187 24.05 -4.83 15.57
C VAL A 187 24.94 -5.59 16.54
N MET A 188 24.38 -5.96 17.68
CA MET A 188 25.01 -6.84 18.67
C MET A 188 24.68 -8.31 18.37
N LEU A 189 25.71 -9.11 18.09
CA LEU A 189 25.61 -10.57 18.09
C LEU A 189 25.72 -11.08 19.53
N MET A 190 24.71 -11.83 19.98
CA MET A 190 24.64 -12.46 21.30
C MET A 190 24.75 -14.00 21.18
N LYS A 191 24.84 -14.70 22.33
CA LYS A 191 24.77 -16.16 22.45
C LYS A 191 23.81 -16.53 23.57
#